data_AF-A0A3A4JFD8-F1
#
_entry.id   AF-A0A3A4JFD8-F1
#
_cell.length_a   1.000
_cell.length_b   1.000
_cell.length_c   1.000
_cell.angle_alpha   90.00
_cell.angle_beta   90.00
_cell.angle_gamma   90.00
#
_symmetry.space_group_name_H-M   'P 1'
#
loop_
_entity.id
_entity.type
_entity.pdbx_description
1 polymer ?
#
loop_
_entity_poly.entity_id
_entity_poly.type
_entity_poly.pdbx_seq_one_letter_code
_entity_poly.pdbx_strand_id
1 'polypeptide(L)'
;MSDTTKTKACPRCKTQIDAKASKCPNCHSDLRNWFIRHPIWTILILLVAIGIISSAVSNSENTNQATSNNTATSINENAAQTNTNSDEQATDISQSVNESGTTGEVIKTNSTTSANTNQSPTPEPTSSVTVSQKNAVAQAKSYLSTSAFSHDGLVAQLEYEKFSHADAVYGADNSGADWNVQAVKSAKSYLATSAFSLGGLINQLKYDKFTQAQAEHGANNSNADWNEQAVKSAKSYMETSNFSRDSLIAQLKYDQFTQAQAEYGAGAVGL
;
A
#
# COMPACT_ATOMS: atom_id res chain seq x y z
N MET A 1 -44.50 0.28 -2.64
CA MET A 1 -43.21 1.01 -2.66
C MET A 1 -42.48 0.66 -3.95
N SER A 2 -41.87 1.62 -4.63
CA SER A 2 -40.97 1.34 -5.74
C SER A 2 -39.55 1.29 -5.19
N ASP A 3 -38.97 0.10 -5.06
CA ASP A 3 -37.56 -0.04 -4.71
C ASP A 3 -36.69 0.55 -5.82
N THR A 4 -36.04 1.68 -5.55
CA THR A 4 -35.02 2.26 -6.43
C THR A 4 -33.72 1.50 -6.24
N THR A 5 -33.62 0.34 -6.88
CA THR A 5 -32.42 -0.48 -6.90
C THR A 5 -31.26 0.32 -7.50
N LYS A 6 -30.34 0.77 -6.64
CA LYS A 6 -29.13 1.48 -7.07
C LYS A 6 -28.34 0.59 -8.03
N THR A 7 -27.95 1.15 -9.17
CA THR A 7 -27.14 0.45 -10.19
C THR A 7 -25.72 1.02 -10.23
N LYS A 8 -24.78 0.22 -10.76
CA LYS A 8 -23.40 0.60 -11.07
C LYS A 8 -23.02 0.03 -12.44
N ALA A 9 -22.11 0.68 -13.16
CA ALA A 9 -21.54 0.10 -14.36
C ALA A 9 -20.49 -0.98 -13.99
N CYS A 10 -20.51 -2.12 -14.66
CA CYS A 10 -19.45 -3.12 -14.53
C CYS A 10 -18.10 -2.54 -15.02
N PRO A 11 -17.02 -2.57 -14.22
CA PRO A 11 -15.73 -2.01 -14.65
C PRO A 11 -15.17 -2.64 -15.93
N ARG A 12 -15.45 -3.94 -16.15
CA ARG A 12 -15.01 -4.74 -17.31
C ARG A 12 -15.86 -4.49 -18.56
N CYS A 13 -17.14 -4.89 -18.55
CA CYS A 13 -18.01 -4.85 -19.74
C CYS A 13 -18.94 -3.63 -19.84
N LYS A 14 -18.85 -2.69 -18.89
CA LYS A 14 -19.66 -1.44 -18.79
C LYS A 14 -21.18 -1.62 -18.66
N THR A 15 -21.71 -2.84 -18.75
CA THR A 15 -23.13 -3.15 -18.51
C THR A 15 -23.58 -2.65 -17.12
N GLN A 16 -24.74 -2.00 -17.08
CA GLN A 16 -25.37 -1.60 -15.82
C GLN A 16 -25.88 -2.82 -15.06
N ILE A 17 -25.59 -2.86 -13.77
CA ILE A 17 -25.84 -4.00 -12.87
C ILE A 17 -26.25 -3.48 -11.49
N ASP A 18 -26.85 -4.32 -10.66
CA ASP A 18 -27.16 -3.98 -9.26
C ASP A 18 -25.90 -3.53 -8.49
N ALA A 19 -25.99 -2.46 -7.71
CA ALA A 19 -24.87 -1.92 -6.94
C ALA A 19 -24.28 -2.93 -5.93
N LYS A 20 -25.10 -3.85 -5.42
CA LYS A 20 -24.74 -4.94 -4.51
C LYS A 20 -24.28 -6.20 -5.26
N ALA A 21 -24.35 -6.25 -6.60
CA ALA A 21 -23.92 -7.41 -7.37
C ALA A 21 -22.45 -7.77 -7.09
N SER A 22 -22.24 -9.02 -6.66
CA SER A 22 -20.95 -9.65 -6.37
C SER A 22 -20.33 -10.29 -7.61
N LYS A 23 -21.12 -10.65 -8.63
CA LYS A 23 -20.67 -11.08 -9.96
C LYS A 23 -21.44 -10.32 -11.04
N CYS A 24 -20.79 -10.02 -12.15
CA CYS A 24 -21.47 -9.47 -13.33
C CYS A 24 -22.23 -10.60 -14.05
N PRO A 25 -23.54 -10.47 -14.32
CA PRO A 25 -24.31 -11.49 -15.04
C PRO A 25 -23.97 -11.56 -16.54
N ASN A 26 -23.33 -10.52 -17.11
CA ASN A 26 -23.02 -10.48 -18.55
C ASN A 26 -21.62 -11.06 -18.87
N CYS A 27 -20.57 -10.60 -18.17
CA CYS A 27 -19.19 -11.04 -18.44
C CYS A 27 -18.62 -11.99 -17.37
N HIS A 28 -19.44 -12.42 -16.40
CA HIS A 28 -19.08 -13.27 -15.27
C HIS A 28 -17.92 -12.78 -14.37
N SER A 29 -17.35 -11.60 -14.64
CA SER A 29 -16.33 -10.99 -13.79
C SER A 29 -16.88 -10.77 -12.39
N ASP A 30 -16.20 -11.31 -11.38
CA ASP A 30 -16.51 -11.07 -9.98
C ASP A 30 -16.08 -9.66 -9.57
N LEU A 31 -16.98 -8.98 -8.85
CA LEU A 31 -17.04 -7.55 -8.58
C LEU A 31 -16.92 -7.22 -7.09
N ARG A 32 -16.79 -8.24 -6.25
CA ARG A 32 -16.53 -8.03 -4.82
C ARG A 32 -15.21 -7.28 -4.68
N ASN A 33 -15.16 -6.35 -3.72
CA ASN A 33 -13.90 -5.72 -3.32
C ASN A 33 -12.87 -6.83 -3.07
N TRP A 34 -11.65 -6.59 -3.55
CA TRP A 34 -10.56 -7.56 -3.55
C TRP A 34 -10.36 -8.22 -2.16
N PHE A 35 -10.49 -7.43 -1.09
CA PHE A 35 -10.45 -7.86 0.33
C PHE A 35 -11.51 -8.88 0.77
N ILE A 36 -12.69 -8.92 0.13
CA ILE A 36 -13.77 -9.89 0.47
C ILE A 36 -13.53 -11.24 -0.22
N ARG A 37 -12.51 -11.34 -1.08
CA ARG A 37 -12.22 -12.54 -1.90
C ARG A 37 -11.07 -13.37 -1.35
N HIS A 38 -10.30 -12.84 -0.39
CA HIS A 38 -9.08 -13.46 0.15
C HIS A 38 -9.13 -13.58 1.68
N PRO A 39 -9.62 -14.70 2.24
CA PRO A 39 -9.73 -14.88 3.69
C PRO A 39 -8.37 -14.91 4.42
N ILE A 40 -7.27 -15.14 3.70
CA ILE A 40 -5.90 -15.10 4.23
C ILE A 40 -5.52 -13.67 4.67
N TRP A 41 -5.96 -12.65 3.93
CA TRP A 41 -5.62 -11.25 4.23
C TRP A 41 -6.37 -10.70 5.43
N THR A 42 -7.62 -11.15 5.66
CA THR A 42 -8.32 -10.85 6.92
C THR A 42 -7.62 -11.44 8.14
N ILE A 43 -6.89 -12.56 7.98
CA ILE A 43 -6.09 -13.17 9.06
C ILE A 43 -4.78 -12.40 9.28
N LEU A 44 -4.08 -11.98 8.21
CA LEU A 44 -2.89 -11.13 8.33
C LEU A 44 -3.19 -9.77 9.00
N ILE A 45 -4.31 -9.13 8.64
CA ILE A 45 -4.79 -7.91 9.31
C ILE A 45 -5.06 -8.16 10.81
N LEU A 46 -5.62 -9.32 11.16
CA LEU A 46 -5.85 -9.71 12.55
C LEU A 46 -4.53 -9.94 13.31
N LEU A 47 -3.54 -10.58 12.68
CA LEU A 47 -2.25 -10.90 13.30
C LEU A 47 -1.39 -9.65 13.52
N VAL A 48 -1.39 -8.69 12.59
CA VAL A 48 -0.72 -7.39 12.80
C VAL A 48 -1.39 -6.57 13.91
N ALA A 49 -2.72 -6.65 14.03
CA ALA A 49 -3.46 -5.99 15.12
C ALA A 49 -3.29 -6.66 16.50
N ILE A 50 -2.98 -7.95 16.56
CA ILE A 50 -2.79 -8.71 17.81
C ILE A 50 -1.31 -8.77 18.24
N GLY A 51 -0.37 -8.44 17.35
CA GLY A 51 1.08 -8.50 17.57
C GLY A 51 1.68 -7.55 18.63
N ILE A 52 0.87 -6.81 19.40
CA ILE A 52 1.32 -5.91 20.49
C ILE A 52 0.70 -6.29 21.84
N ILE A 53 0.61 -7.59 22.17
CA ILE A 53 0.50 -8.07 23.56
C ILE A 53 1.39 -9.31 23.78
N SER A 54 2.69 -9.11 24.01
CA SER A 54 3.58 -10.13 24.59
C SER A 54 4.86 -9.51 25.18
N SER A 55 4.71 -8.69 26.23
CA SER A 55 5.85 -8.19 26.99
C SER A 55 5.48 -7.83 28.44
N ALA A 56 5.10 -8.83 29.25
CA ALA A 56 5.12 -8.75 30.72
C ALA A 56 4.90 -10.13 31.41
N VAL A 57 5.85 -11.05 31.32
CA VAL A 57 6.22 -11.81 32.53
C VAL A 57 7.71 -12.16 32.49
N SER A 58 8.47 -11.54 33.38
CA SER A 58 9.80 -12.00 33.72
C SER A 58 9.64 -13.13 34.72
N ASN A 59 10.17 -14.32 34.42
CA ASN A 59 10.70 -15.14 35.50
C ASN A 59 12.04 -15.73 35.10
N SER A 60 12.99 -15.61 36.02
CA SER A 60 14.36 -16.07 35.86
C SER A 60 14.47 -17.47 36.44
N GLU A 61 14.85 -18.45 35.63
CA GLU A 61 15.61 -19.57 36.16
C GLU A 61 16.60 -20.11 35.13
N ASN A 62 17.68 -20.69 35.66
CA ASN A 62 18.98 -20.78 35.00
C ASN A 62 19.38 -22.25 34.87
N THR A 63 19.64 -22.74 33.66
CA THR A 63 20.34 -24.01 33.47
C THR A 63 21.09 -24.08 32.15
N ASN A 64 22.36 -24.47 32.23
CA ASN A 64 23.23 -24.71 31.08
C ASN A 64 22.85 -26.02 30.37
N GLN A 65 22.86 -26.01 29.04
CA GLN A 65 23.50 -27.11 28.30
C GLN A 65 24.02 -26.64 26.95
N ALA A 66 25.33 -26.77 26.76
CA ALA A 66 25.96 -26.67 25.44
C ALA A 66 25.82 -28.00 24.69
N THR A 67 25.68 -27.96 23.37
CA THR A 67 26.31 -28.93 22.46
C THR A 67 26.42 -28.31 21.07
N SER A 68 27.63 -28.34 20.52
CA SER A 68 27.96 -27.92 19.17
C SER A 68 27.31 -28.82 18.12
N ASN A 69 27.17 -28.33 16.88
CA ASN A 69 28.06 -28.77 15.81
C ASN A 69 27.89 -27.93 14.53
N ASN A 70 29.00 -27.36 14.07
CA ASN A 70 29.15 -26.91 12.69
C ASN A 70 29.26 -28.13 11.77
N THR A 71 28.66 -28.05 10.59
CA THR A 71 29.17 -28.76 9.41
C THR A 71 29.19 -27.79 8.24
N ALA A 72 30.37 -27.28 7.94
CA ALA A 72 30.65 -26.64 6.65
C ALA A 72 31.05 -27.72 5.66
N THR A 73 30.44 -27.73 4.48
CA THR A 73 30.97 -28.44 3.30
C THR A 73 30.94 -27.51 2.12
N SER A 74 32.13 -27.13 1.66
CA SER A 74 32.34 -26.35 0.45
C SER A 74 32.31 -27.25 -0.78
N ILE A 75 31.78 -26.75 -1.91
CA ILE A 75 32.28 -27.11 -3.23
C ILE A 75 32.29 -25.87 -4.13
N ASN A 76 33.18 -25.89 -5.12
CA ASN A 76 33.78 -24.72 -5.75
C ASN A 76 33.61 -24.77 -7.29
N GLU A 77 33.70 -23.60 -7.93
CA GLU A 77 33.97 -23.41 -9.38
C GLU A 77 32.93 -24.00 -10.38
N ASN A 78 32.80 -23.49 -11.63
CA ASN A 78 33.61 -22.51 -12.36
C ASN A 78 32.75 -21.60 -13.28
N ALA A 79 33.36 -20.56 -13.83
CA ALA A 79 32.74 -19.51 -14.63
C ALA A 79 32.57 -19.85 -16.14
N ALA A 80 31.71 -19.07 -16.81
CA ALA A 80 31.91 -18.68 -18.21
C ALA A 80 31.26 -17.31 -18.47
N GLN A 81 32.02 -16.38 -19.06
CA GLN A 81 31.54 -15.06 -19.50
C GLN A 81 31.20 -15.10 -21.00
N THR A 82 30.25 -14.28 -21.43
CA THR A 82 30.25 -13.70 -22.79
C THR A 82 29.70 -12.28 -22.78
N ASN A 83 30.54 -11.31 -23.19
CA ASN A 83 30.12 -10.00 -23.69
C ASN A 83 29.47 -10.21 -25.08
N THR A 84 28.73 -9.28 -25.72
CA THR A 84 29.09 -7.89 -26.03
C THR A 84 27.88 -7.13 -26.61
N ASN A 85 27.88 -5.80 -26.46
CA ASN A 85 27.24 -4.69 -27.20
C ASN A 85 26.64 -5.04 -28.60
N SER A 86 25.64 -4.39 -29.20
CA SER A 86 24.98 -3.07 -29.01
C SER A 86 23.67 -3.02 -29.88
N ASP A 87 22.91 -1.94 -30.17
CA ASP A 87 23.02 -0.48 -29.95
C ASP A 87 21.64 0.24 -29.92
N GLU A 88 21.65 1.49 -29.42
CA GLU A 88 20.91 2.72 -29.83
C GLU A 88 19.61 2.70 -30.68
N GLN A 89 18.54 3.39 -30.21
CA GLN A 89 18.07 4.68 -30.76
C GLN A 89 16.89 5.30 -29.96
N ALA A 90 16.86 6.64 -29.87
CA ALA A 90 15.89 7.44 -29.12
C ALA A 90 15.06 8.40 -30.01
N THR A 91 13.84 8.73 -29.55
CA THR A 91 13.01 9.93 -29.84
C THR A 91 11.85 9.87 -28.84
N ASP A 92 11.62 10.79 -27.90
CA ASP A 92 11.33 12.23 -28.03
C ASP A 92 10.15 12.56 -28.95
N ILE A 93 9.00 12.92 -28.35
CA ILE A 93 8.21 14.11 -28.73
C ILE A 93 7.63 14.73 -27.44
N SER A 94 7.90 16.02 -27.25
CA SER A 94 7.23 16.88 -26.26
C SER A 94 6.38 17.94 -26.97
N GLN A 95 5.12 18.12 -26.54
CA GLN A 95 4.21 19.23 -26.84
C GLN A 95 3.00 19.07 -25.90
N SER A 96 2.58 19.99 -25.02
CA SER A 96 2.60 21.46 -24.97
C SER A 96 1.62 22.16 -25.92
N VAL A 97 0.46 22.55 -25.39
CA VAL A 97 -0.25 23.79 -25.75
C VAL A 97 -1.06 24.28 -24.56
N ASN A 98 -0.82 25.53 -24.17
CA ASN A 98 -1.75 26.32 -23.36
C ASN A 98 -2.90 26.81 -24.26
N GLU A 99 -4.09 27.02 -23.70
CA GLU A 99 -4.92 28.14 -24.13
C GLU A 99 -5.66 28.77 -22.95
N SER A 100 -5.86 30.08 -23.04
CA SER A 100 -6.25 30.97 -21.95
C SER A 100 -7.23 32.03 -22.46
N GLY A 101 -8.26 32.35 -21.67
CA GLY A 101 -9.29 33.36 -21.97
C GLY A 101 -10.55 33.11 -21.12
N THR A 102 -11.02 33.90 -20.16
CA THR A 102 -10.96 35.34 -19.77
C THR A 102 -12.29 36.08 -20.08
N THR A 103 -13.03 36.43 -19.01
CA THR A 103 -14.15 37.42 -18.89
C THR A 103 -15.43 37.20 -19.73
N GLY A 104 -16.64 37.65 -19.36
CA GLY A 104 -17.21 38.23 -18.11
C GLY A 104 -18.47 37.45 -17.70
N GLU A 105 -19.43 37.90 -16.87
CA GLU A 105 -19.88 39.26 -16.52
C GLU A 105 -20.57 39.30 -15.14
N VAL A 106 -20.72 40.49 -14.57
CA VAL A 106 -21.29 40.79 -13.24
C VAL A 106 -22.81 40.91 -13.26
N ILE A 107 -23.52 40.32 -12.28
CA ILE A 107 -24.78 40.90 -11.78
C ILE A 107 -24.75 41.01 -10.25
N LYS A 108 -25.03 42.22 -9.76
CA LYS A 108 -25.20 42.57 -8.33
C LYS A 108 -26.62 42.26 -7.87
N THR A 109 -26.77 41.81 -6.63
CA THR A 109 -27.99 42.04 -5.85
C THR A 109 -27.63 42.45 -4.42
N ASN A 110 -28.05 43.65 -4.01
CA ASN A 110 -27.89 44.14 -2.65
C ASN A 110 -28.78 43.36 -1.67
N SER A 111 -28.29 43.10 -0.47
CA SER A 111 -29.11 42.94 0.74
C SER A 111 -28.42 43.61 1.91
N THR A 112 -28.91 44.79 2.29
CA THR A 112 -28.47 45.55 3.47
C THR A 112 -29.41 45.28 4.63
N THR A 113 -28.89 44.69 5.72
CA THR A 113 -29.56 44.72 7.03
C THR A 113 -28.54 45.00 8.14
N SER A 114 -28.91 45.88 9.06
CA SER A 114 -27.99 46.56 9.97
C SER A 114 -27.40 45.71 11.10
N ALA A 115 -26.18 46.13 11.45
CA ALA A 115 -25.47 45.95 12.72
C ALA A 115 -26.29 45.58 13.98
N ASN A 116 -25.71 44.67 14.76
CA ASN A 116 -25.67 44.85 16.21
C ASN A 116 -24.23 44.60 16.69
N THR A 117 -23.57 45.66 17.16
CA THR A 117 -22.17 45.65 17.61
C THR A 117 -22.04 45.12 19.02
N ASN A 118 -21.32 44.02 19.19
CA ASN A 118 -20.69 43.69 20.47
C ASN A 118 -19.35 42.99 20.24
N GLN A 119 -18.37 43.75 19.71
CA GLN A 119 -17.00 43.27 19.56
C GLN A 119 -16.30 43.25 20.93
N SER A 120 -16.37 42.09 21.59
CA SER A 120 -15.25 41.64 22.41
C SER A 120 -13.99 41.60 21.53
N PRO A 121 -12.80 42.00 22.00
CA PRO A 121 -11.59 41.94 21.18
C PRO A 121 -11.30 40.48 20.82
N THR A 122 -11.45 40.15 19.53
CA THR A 122 -10.93 38.91 18.97
C THR A 122 -9.41 38.93 19.18
N PRO A 123 -8.83 38.01 19.98
CA PRO A 123 -7.39 37.90 20.04
C PRO A 123 -6.88 37.51 18.65
N GLU A 124 -5.85 38.19 18.17
CA GLU A 124 -5.13 37.72 16.98
C GLU A 124 -4.72 36.25 17.20
N PRO A 125 -4.87 35.37 16.20
CA PRO A 125 -4.38 34.01 16.30
C PRO A 125 -2.85 34.03 16.27
N THR A 126 -2.24 34.27 17.44
CA THR A 126 -0.81 34.04 17.64
C THR A 126 -0.54 32.56 17.36
N SER A 127 0.19 32.32 16.28
CA SER A 127 0.51 31.02 15.70
C SER A 127 1.52 30.21 16.54
N SER A 128 1.28 30.15 17.85
CA SER A 128 2.07 29.40 18.79
C SER A 128 1.68 27.92 18.76
N VAL A 129 2.63 27.07 18.37
CA VAL A 129 2.44 25.62 18.31
C VAL A 129 2.03 25.09 19.69
N THR A 130 0.89 24.41 19.76
CA THR A 130 0.32 23.93 21.03
C THR A 130 1.15 22.80 21.63
N VAL A 131 0.96 22.50 22.92
CA VAL A 131 1.58 21.33 23.56
C VAL A 131 1.08 20.03 22.91
N SER A 132 -0.20 19.95 22.55
CA SER A 132 -0.80 18.80 21.85
C SER A 132 -0.10 18.54 20.51
N GLN A 133 0.09 19.59 19.71
CA GLN A 133 0.80 19.54 18.42
C GLN A 133 2.26 19.08 18.58
N LYS A 134 2.99 19.57 19.59
CA LYS A 134 4.37 19.12 19.88
C LYS A 134 4.42 17.64 20.25
N ASN A 135 3.46 17.18 21.05
CA ASN A 135 3.34 15.78 21.43
C ASN A 135 2.99 14.89 20.23
N ALA A 136 2.09 15.35 19.34
CA ALA A 136 1.74 14.64 18.11
C ALA A 136 2.95 14.48 17.18
N VAL A 137 3.77 15.52 17.00
CA VAL A 137 5.03 15.45 16.24
C VAL A 137 6.04 14.49 16.87
N ALA A 138 6.16 14.48 18.19
CA ALA A 138 7.05 13.55 18.90
C ALA A 138 6.59 12.09 18.72
N GLN A 139 5.28 11.83 18.85
CA GLN A 139 4.68 10.52 18.66
C GLN A 139 4.79 10.05 17.20
N ALA A 140 4.56 10.95 16.23
CA ALA A 140 4.74 10.69 14.80
C ALA A 140 6.17 10.22 14.49
N LYS A 141 7.18 10.93 15.01
CA LYS A 141 8.60 10.57 14.86
C LYS A 141 8.93 9.24 15.54
N SER A 142 8.32 8.95 16.69
CA SER A 142 8.46 7.66 17.39
C SER A 142 8.00 6.50 16.50
N TYR A 143 6.77 6.56 15.97
CA TYR A 143 6.25 5.54 15.06
C TYR A 143 7.09 5.36 13.79
N LEU A 144 7.51 6.46 13.15
CA LEU A 144 8.32 6.43 11.93
C LEU A 144 9.76 5.93 12.12
N SER A 145 10.19 5.76 13.37
CA SER A 145 11.50 5.17 13.72
C SER A 145 11.48 3.64 13.75
N THR A 146 10.32 3.03 13.99
CA THR A 146 10.15 1.57 14.12
C THR A 146 9.35 0.95 12.97
N SER A 147 8.41 1.70 12.40
CA SER A 147 7.48 1.22 11.37
C SER A 147 7.33 2.21 10.22
N ALA A 148 6.97 1.71 9.04
CA ALA A 148 6.68 2.54 7.87
C ALA A 148 5.19 2.89 7.81
N PHE A 149 4.88 4.16 7.56
CA PHE A 149 3.50 4.67 7.42
C PHE A 149 3.37 5.56 6.19
N SER A 150 2.20 5.54 5.57
CA SER A 150 1.75 6.65 4.73
C SER A 150 1.39 7.86 5.60
N HIS A 151 1.21 9.03 4.97
CA HIS A 151 0.73 10.22 5.67
C HIS A 151 -0.59 9.95 6.40
N ASP A 152 -1.63 9.55 5.65
CA ASP A 152 -2.98 9.35 6.19
C ASP A 152 -3.05 8.16 7.17
N GLY A 153 -2.20 7.13 6.98
CA GLY A 153 -2.05 6.03 7.93
C GLY A 153 -1.46 6.48 9.26
N LEU A 154 -0.49 7.41 9.23
CA LEU A 154 0.08 7.99 10.45
C LEU A 154 -0.91 8.93 11.14
N VAL A 155 -1.68 9.72 10.39
CA VAL A 155 -2.78 10.54 10.95
C VAL A 155 -3.79 9.65 11.67
N ALA A 156 -4.27 8.59 11.03
CA ALA A 156 -5.22 7.66 11.64
C ALA A 156 -4.66 6.96 12.90
N GLN A 157 -3.36 6.65 12.92
CA GLN A 157 -2.70 6.12 14.12
C GLN A 157 -2.66 7.15 15.27
N LEU A 158 -2.40 8.43 14.97
CA LEU A 158 -2.40 9.48 16.00
C LEU A 158 -3.82 9.78 16.52
N GLU A 159 -4.84 9.73 15.66
CA GLU A 159 -6.25 9.81 16.10
C GLU A 159 -6.64 8.63 17.01
N TYR A 160 -6.12 7.42 16.72
CA TYR A 160 -6.28 6.26 17.60
C TYR A 160 -5.66 6.51 18.98
N GLU A 161 -4.48 7.14 19.04
CA GLU A 161 -3.81 7.63 20.26
C GLU A 161 -4.48 8.87 20.90
N LYS A 162 -5.70 9.23 20.49
CA LYS A 162 -6.55 10.29 21.05
C LYS A 162 -6.06 11.72 20.82
N PHE A 163 -5.14 11.95 19.88
CA PHE A 163 -4.93 13.28 19.34
C PHE A 163 -6.19 13.77 18.60
N SER A 164 -6.45 15.08 18.62
CA SER A 164 -7.49 15.65 17.75
C SER A 164 -7.07 15.49 16.29
N HIS A 165 -8.03 15.45 15.35
CA HIS A 165 -7.72 15.38 13.91
C HIS A 165 -6.71 16.45 13.47
N ALA A 166 -6.89 17.68 13.97
CA ALA A 166 -6.00 18.80 13.68
C ALA A 166 -4.58 18.60 14.25
N ASP A 167 -4.45 18.06 15.46
CA ASP A 167 -3.13 17.75 16.04
C ASP A 167 -2.47 16.54 15.35
N ALA A 168 -3.26 15.54 14.95
CA ALA A 168 -2.78 14.34 14.24
C ALA A 168 -2.23 14.69 12.85
N VAL A 169 -2.97 15.47 12.06
CA VAL A 169 -2.51 16.03 10.78
C VAL A 169 -1.26 16.88 10.99
N TYR A 170 -1.28 17.81 11.95
CA TYR A 170 -0.10 18.61 12.28
C TYR A 170 1.12 17.74 12.65
N GLY A 171 0.89 16.66 13.41
CA GLY A 171 1.91 15.68 13.81
C GLY A 171 2.55 14.96 12.62
N ALA A 172 1.74 14.52 11.66
CA ALA A 172 2.22 13.88 10.43
C ALA A 172 2.96 14.88 9.52
N ASP A 173 2.37 16.05 9.26
CA ASP A 173 2.97 17.13 8.44
C ASP A 173 4.34 17.58 8.97
N ASN A 174 4.46 17.75 10.29
CA ASN A 174 5.68 18.26 10.95
C ASN A 174 6.59 17.15 11.47
N SER A 175 6.33 15.89 11.10
CA SER A 175 7.17 14.73 11.43
C SER A 175 8.55 14.78 10.76
N GLY A 176 8.66 15.43 9.60
CA GLY A 176 9.85 15.40 8.75
C GLY A 176 9.98 14.13 7.90
N ALA A 177 8.89 13.38 7.70
CA ALA A 177 8.88 12.19 6.86
C ALA A 177 8.99 12.53 5.36
N ASP A 178 9.83 11.77 4.64
CA ASP A 178 9.70 11.61 3.19
C ASP A 178 8.75 10.42 2.93
N TRP A 179 7.58 10.70 2.36
CA TRP A 179 6.54 9.70 2.12
C TRP A 179 6.88 8.69 1.01
N ASN A 180 7.78 9.03 0.08
CA ASN A 180 8.30 8.08 -0.91
C ASN A 180 9.28 7.10 -0.25
N VAL A 181 10.16 7.61 0.64
CA VAL A 181 11.05 6.77 1.46
C VAL A 181 10.23 5.84 2.37
N GLN A 182 9.14 6.32 2.96
CA GLN A 182 8.24 5.46 3.76
C GLN A 182 7.53 4.41 2.90
N ALA A 183 7.12 4.73 1.67
CA ALA A 183 6.54 3.74 0.75
C ALA A 183 7.55 2.64 0.39
N VAL A 184 8.83 2.98 0.17
CA VAL A 184 9.91 2.00 -0.08
C VAL A 184 10.16 1.11 1.15
N LYS A 185 10.18 1.69 2.36
CA LYS A 185 10.31 0.92 3.61
C LYS A 185 9.15 -0.05 3.80
N SER A 186 7.91 0.42 3.58
CA SER A 186 6.71 -0.40 3.67
C SER A 186 6.74 -1.54 2.65
N ALA A 187 7.07 -1.24 1.38
CA ALA A 187 7.22 -2.23 0.31
C ALA A 187 8.21 -3.34 0.69
N LYS A 188 9.40 -2.97 1.21
CA LYS A 188 10.43 -3.91 1.68
C LYS A 188 9.96 -4.74 2.88
N SER A 189 9.20 -4.15 3.81
CA SER A 189 8.62 -4.87 4.95
C SER A 189 7.62 -5.95 4.53
N TYR A 190 6.74 -5.64 3.58
CA TYR A 190 5.83 -6.63 2.99
C TYR A 190 6.57 -7.77 2.29
N LEU A 191 7.54 -7.44 1.43
CA LEU A 191 8.33 -8.43 0.68
C LEU A 191 9.23 -9.31 1.55
N ALA A 192 9.55 -8.87 2.78
CA ALA A 192 10.29 -9.67 3.75
C ALA A 192 9.44 -10.77 4.42
N THR A 193 8.11 -10.66 4.37
CA THR A 193 7.17 -11.55 5.09
C THR A 193 6.16 -12.26 4.19
N SER A 194 5.98 -11.80 2.94
CA SER A 194 5.03 -12.38 1.98
C SER A 194 5.46 -12.10 0.54
N ALA A 195 5.07 -13.00 -0.37
CA ALA A 195 5.38 -12.86 -1.78
C ALA A 195 4.33 -12.00 -2.50
N PHE A 196 4.78 -11.04 -3.32
CA PHE A 196 3.90 -10.12 -4.06
C PHE A 196 4.34 -9.97 -5.52
N SER A 197 3.37 -9.88 -6.43
CA SER A 197 3.59 -9.24 -7.73
C SER A 197 3.74 -7.73 -7.58
N LEU A 198 4.37 -7.07 -8.56
CA LEU A 198 4.46 -5.60 -8.60
C LEU A 198 3.08 -4.93 -8.44
N GLY A 199 2.08 -5.41 -9.20
CA GLY A 199 0.72 -4.88 -9.15
C GLY A 199 0.01 -5.14 -7.82
N GLY A 200 0.25 -6.31 -7.22
CA GLY A 200 -0.26 -6.66 -5.89
C GLY A 200 0.33 -5.77 -4.79
N LEU A 201 1.65 -5.52 -4.83
CA LEU A 201 2.33 -4.68 -3.85
C LEU A 201 1.89 -3.21 -3.94
N ILE A 202 1.73 -2.68 -5.16
CA ILE A 202 1.16 -1.33 -5.37
C ILE A 202 -0.26 -1.24 -4.78
N ASN A 203 -1.08 -2.27 -4.94
CA ASN A 203 -2.43 -2.31 -4.38
C ASN A 203 -2.45 -2.44 -2.84
N GLN A 204 -1.49 -3.17 -2.25
CA GLN A 204 -1.28 -3.20 -0.80
C GLN A 204 -0.93 -1.80 -0.27
N LEU A 205 0.10 -1.15 -0.81
CA LEU A 205 0.52 0.19 -0.35
C LEU A 205 -0.63 1.22 -0.46
N LYS A 206 -1.46 1.14 -1.51
CA LYS A 206 -2.66 1.99 -1.65
C LYS A 206 -3.74 1.69 -0.61
N TYR A 207 -3.88 0.44 -0.17
CA TYR A 207 -4.77 0.09 0.93
C TYR A 207 -4.29 0.74 2.23
N ASP A 208 -2.98 0.74 2.46
CA ASP A 208 -2.28 1.41 3.56
C ASP A 208 -2.19 2.94 3.37
N LYS A 209 -3.01 3.51 2.48
CA LYS A 209 -3.20 4.94 2.21
C LYS A 209 -2.00 5.68 1.60
N PHE A 210 -1.02 4.98 1.03
CA PHE A 210 -0.10 5.65 0.10
C PHE A 210 -0.87 6.12 -1.15
N THR A 211 -0.53 7.31 -1.64
CA THR A 211 -1.03 7.79 -2.95
C THR A 211 -0.58 6.84 -4.07
N GLN A 212 -1.25 6.87 -5.23
CA GLN A 212 -0.87 6.05 -6.39
C GLN A 212 0.62 6.18 -6.73
N ALA A 213 1.13 7.42 -6.80
CA ALA A 213 2.53 7.70 -7.13
C ALA A 213 3.51 7.20 -6.05
N GLN A 214 3.17 7.35 -4.76
CA GLN A 214 3.99 6.81 -3.67
C GLN A 214 4.00 5.28 -3.67
N ALA A 215 2.86 4.63 -3.93
CA ALA A 215 2.76 3.18 -3.99
C ALA A 215 3.55 2.60 -5.18
N GLU A 216 3.45 3.22 -6.36
CA GLU A 216 4.28 2.90 -7.53
C GLU A 216 5.76 3.12 -7.24
N HIS A 217 6.13 4.27 -6.65
CA HIS A 217 7.51 4.56 -6.28
C HIS A 217 8.06 3.55 -5.27
N GLY A 218 7.29 3.24 -4.21
CA GLY A 218 7.65 2.29 -3.17
C GLY A 218 7.88 0.88 -3.71
N ALA A 219 6.97 0.38 -4.54
CA ALA A 219 7.09 -0.94 -5.15
C ALA A 219 8.24 -1.01 -6.17
N ASN A 220 8.39 -0.02 -7.05
CA ASN A 220 9.46 0.00 -8.06
C ASN A 220 10.86 0.16 -7.44
N ASN A 221 11.00 0.90 -6.33
CA ASN A 221 12.27 1.11 -5.63
C ASN A 221 12.47 0.14 -4.44
N SER A 222 11.67 -0.93 -4.37
CA SER A 222 11.78 -1.98 -3.36
C SER A 222 13.00 -2.90 -3.54
N ASN A 223 13.66 -2.84 -4.69
CA ASN A 223 14.73 -3.77 -5.12
C ASN A 223 14.27 -5.25 -5.25
N ALA A 224 12.97 -5.51 -5.41
CA ALA A 224 12.46 -6.86 -5.62
C ALA A 224 12.86 -7.45 -6.99
N ASP A 225 13.29 -8.72 -6.99
CA ASP A 225 13.26 -9.55 -8.19
C ASP A 225 11.84 -10.13 -8.35
N TRP A 226 11.10 -9.67 -9.35
CA TRP A 226 9.72 -10.08 -9.57
C TRP A 226 9.56 -11.52 -10.06
N ASN A 227 10.60 -12.12 -10.65
CA ASN A 227 10.62 -13.55 -10.96
C ASN A 227 10.83 -14.35 -9.67
N GLU A 228 11.75 -13.94 -8.80
CA GLU A 228 11.94 -14.55 -7.48
C GLU A 228 10.65 -14.50 -6.64
N GLN A 229 9.93 -13.38 -6.67
CA GLN A 229 8.62 -13.27 -6.01
C GLN A 229 7.58 -14.22 -6.61
N ALA A 230 7.54 -14.39 -7.93
CA ALA A 230 6.66 -15.37 -8.58
C ALA A 230 6.98 -16.81 -8.17
N VAL A 231 8.27 -17.16 -8.00
CA VAL A 231 8.71 -18.46 -7.47
C VAL A 231 8.28 -18.63 -6.01
N LYS A 232 8.39 -17.59 -5.16
CA LYS A 232 7.94 -17.65 -3.76
C LYS A 232 6.43 -17.87 -3.66
N SER A 233 5.62 -17.14 -4.44
CA SER A 233 4.17 -17.37 -4.53
C SER A 233 3.84 -18.76 -5.05
N ALA A 234 4.53 -19.23 -6.10
CA ALA A 234 4.33 -20.56 -6.66
C ALA A 234 4.57 -21.68 -5.63
N LYS A 235 5.67 -21.59 -4.88
CA LYS A 235 6.01 -22.55 -3.81
C LYS A 235 4.92 -22.58 -2.73
N SER A 236 4.50 -21.41 -2.23
CA SER A 236 3.46 -21.33 -1.19
C SER A 236 2.11 -21.92 -1.64
N TYR A 237 1.74 -21.75 -2.91
CA TYR A 237 0.56 -22.43 -3.47
C TYR A 237 0.73 -23.95 -3.55
N MET A 238 1.90 -24.44 -3.97
CA MET A 238 2.18 -25.88 -4.06
C MET A 238 2.30 -26.57 -2.69
N GLU A 239 2.72 -25.85 -1.65
CA GLU A 239 2.74 -26.33 -0.25
C GLU A 239 1.33 -26.55 0.32
N THR A 240 0.33 -25.83 -0.18
CA THR A 240 -1.04 -25.80 0.37
C THR A 240 -2.07 -26.48 -0.53
N SER A 241 -1.76 -26.74 -1.81
CA SER A 241 -2.67 -27.35 -2.78
C SER A 241 -1.93 -27.91 -4.00
N ASN A 242 -2.42 -29.01 -4.57
CA ASN A 242 -1.92 -29.54 -5.84
C ASN A 242 -2.51 -28.77 -7.03
N PHE A 243 -1.77 -27.80 -7.55
CA PHE A 243 -2.08 -27.16 -8.83
C PHE A 243 -1.54 -27.97 -10.02
N SER A 244 -2.16 -27.78 -11.20
CA SER A 244 -1.54 -28.11 -12.49
C SER A 244 -0.78 -26.88 -13.01
N ARG A 245 0.07 -27.06 -14.03
CA ARG A 245 0.79 -25.95 -14.67
C ARG A 245 -0.15 -24.78 -15.02
N ASP A 246 -1.21 -25.08 -15.76
CA ASP A 246 -2.15 -24.06 -16.26
C ASP A 246 -2.93 -23.38 -15.13
N SER A 247 -3.34 -24.14 -14.10
CA SER A 247 -4.07 -23.54 -12.98
C SER A 247 -3.17 -22.70 -12.08
N LEU A 248 -1.89 -23.08 -11.90
CA LEU A 248 -0.92 -22.26 -11.18
C LEU A 248 -0.58 -20.98 -11.94
N ILE A 249 -0.34 -21.06 -13.25
CA ILE A 249 -0.11 -19.88 -14.10
C ILE A 249 -1.33 -18.95 -14.05
N ALA A 250 -2.55 -19.50 -14.12
CA ALA A 250 -3.79 -18.73 -14.01
C ALA A 250 -3.93 -18.05 -12.63
N GLN A 251 -3.55 -18.74 -11.55
CA GLN A 251 -3.55 -18.19 -10.19
C GLN A 251 -2.55 -17.03 -10.06
N LEU A 252 -1.28 -17.24 -10.42
CA LEU A 252 -0.26 -16.18 -10.36
C LEU A 252 -0.64 -14.94 -11.20
N LYS A 253 -1.24 -15.14 -12.38
CA LYS A 253 -1.78 -14.02 -13.19
C LYS A 253 -2.98 -13.33 -12.54
N TYR A 254 -3.82 -14.07 -11.81
CA TYR A 254 -4.90 -13.50 -11.02
C TYR A 254 -4.33 -12.64 -9.86
N ASP A 255 -3.22 -13.08 -9.25
CA ASP A 255 -2.42 -12.33 -8.28
C ASP A 255 -1.54 -11.23 -8.92
N GLN A 256 -1.80 -10.89 -10.18
CA GLN A 256 -1.22 -9.80 -10.97
C GLN A 256 0.27 -9.95 -11.35
N PHE A 257 0.83 -11.16 -11.32
CA PHE A 257 2.08 -11.43 -12.04
C PHE A 257 1.87 -11.32 -13.57
N THR A 258 2.92 -10.93 -14.30
CA THR A 258 2.89 -11.00 -15.77
C THR A 258 2.84 -12.46 -16.26
N GLN A 259 2.47 -12.68 -17.53
CA GLN A 259 2.47 -14.02 -18.14
C GLN A 259 3.84 -14.71 -17.94
N ALA A 260 4.93 -14.02 -18.27
CA ALA A 260 6.29 -14.55 -18.17
C ALA A 260 6.69 -14.86 -16.72
N GLN A 261 6.34 -14.00 -15.75
CA GLN A 261 6.59 -14.25 -14.33
C GLN A 261 5.81 -15.47 -13.82
N ALA A 262 4.54 -15.60 -14.22
CA ALA A 262 3.70 -16.73 -13.84
C ALA A 262 4.22 -18.07 -14.43
N GLU A 263 4.64 -18.06 -15.70
CA GLU A 263 5.28 -19.22 -16.36
C GLU A 263 6.62 -19.59 -15.72
N TYR A 264 7.43 -18.58 -15.36
CA TYR A 264 8.70 -18.77 -14.66
C TYR A 264 8.48 -19.37 -13.27
N GLY A 265 7.52 -18.83 -12.50
CA GLY A 265 7.14 -19.33 -11.18
C GLY A 265 6.67 -20.79 -11.22
N ALA A 266 5.80 -21.14 -12.20
CA ALA A 266 5.34 -22.51 -12.39
C ALA A 266 6.48 -23.47 -12.79
N GLY A 267 7.35 -23.05 -13.72
CA GLY A 267 8.53 -23.85 -14.12
C GLY A 267 9.49 -24.11 -12.96
N ALA A 268 9.71 -23.13 -12.10
CA ALA A 268 10.60 -23.23 -10.95
C ALA A 268 10.09 -24.16 -9.83
N VAL A 269 8.83 -24.60 -9.87
CA VAL A 269 8.26 -25.61 -8.95
C VAL A 269 8.05 -26.98 -9.62
N GLY A 270 8.61 -27.20 -10.82
CA GLY A 270 8.59 -28.49 -11.51
C GLY A 270 7.32 -28.78 -12.30
N LEU A 271 6.54 -27.74 -12.62
CA LEU A 271 5.38 -27.80 -13.53
C LEU A 271 5.71 -27.24 -14.91
#